data_AF-A0A536FZJ8-F1
#
_entry.id   AF-A0A536FZJ8-F1
#
_cell.length_a   1.000
_cell.length_b   1.000
_cell.length_c   1.000
_cell.angle_alpha   90.00
_cell.angle_beta   90.00
_cell.angle_gamma   90.00
#
_symmetry.space_group_name_H-M   'P 1'
#
loop_
_entity.id
_entity.type
_entity.pdbx_description
1 polymer ?
#
loop_
_entity_poly.entity_id
_entity_poly.type
_entity_poly.pdbx_seq_one_letter_code
_entity_poly.pdbx_strand_id
1 'polypeptide(L)'
;GRQGELLDHLDSWAGIDRWFDFMVQHQIERQARGGCPIGSLAGQLAESDPGARAAIAARLERWEAHLRDGLTRMKTRGKLRNDADPAALASATMASIQGGLLLTQVRRDPNQLRTALNAARNNLRLAAT
;
A
#
# COMPACT_ATOMS: atom_id res chain seq x y z
N GLY A 1 -6.64 6.70 14.69
CA GLY A 1 -6.33 7.80 13.75
C GLY A 1 -6.82 7.39 12.37
N ARG A 2 -7.27 8.34 11.54
CA ARG A 2 -8.06 8.09 10.31
C ARG A 2 -7.53 6.99 9.38
N GLN A 3 -6.21 6.83 9.27
CA GLN A 3 -5.61 5.74 8.47
C GLN A 3 -5.89 4.35 9.05
N GLY A 4 -5.82 4.17 10.38
CA GLY A 4 -6.06 2.88 11.02
C GLY A 4 -7.49 2.36 10.78
N GLU A 5 -8.49 3.24 10.91
CA GLU A 5 -9.89 2.91 10.63
C GLU A 5 -10.11 2.46 9.17
N LEU A 6 -9.40 3.06 8.20
CA LEU A 6 -9.48 2.65 6.81
C LEU A 6 -8.86 1.27 6.56
N LEU A 7 -7.78 0.94 7.28
CA LEU A 7 -7.10 -0.35 7.16
C LEU A 7 -7.96 -1.52 7.68
N ASP A 8 -8.84 -1.26 8.65
CA ASP A 8 -9.78 -2.26 9.17
C ASP A 8 -10.87 -2.67 8.15
N HIS A 9 -11.09 -1.83 7.13
CA HIS A 9 -12.14 -1.98 6.14
C HIS A 9 -11.65 -2.32 4.72
N LEU A 10 -10.48 -2.96 4.59
CA LEU A 10 -9.90 -3.38 3.29
C LEU A 10 -10.50 -4.68 2.71
N ASP A 11 -11.64 -5.15 3.21
CA ASP A 11 -12.32 -6.38 2.79
C ASP A 11 -13.42 -6.14 1.73
N SER A 12 -13.33 -5.00 1.04
CA SER A 12 -14.22 -4.62 -0.05
C SER A 12 -13.53 -3.70 -1.04
N TRP A 13 -14.00 -3.72 -2.30
CA TRP A 13 -13.53 -2.82 -3.33
C TRP A 13 -13.66 -1.35 -2.94
N ALA A 14 -14.82 -0.97 -2.38
CA ALA A 14 -15.06 0.39 -1.92
C ALA A 14 -14.14 0.78 -0.75
N GLY A 15 -13.78 -0.16 0.13
CA GLY A 15 -12.81 0.08 1.20
C GLY A 15 -11.41 0.34 0.68
N ILE A 16 -10.96 -0.48 -0.28
CA ILE A 16 -9.69 -0.29 -0.98
C ILE A 16 -9.66 1.07 -1.68
N ASP A 17 -10.72 1.42 -2.42
CA ASP A 17 -10.82 2.70 -3.15
C ASP A 17 -10.74 3.90 -2.19
N ARG A 18 -11.49 3.88 -1.08
CA ARG A 18 -11.43 4.94 -0.05
C ARG A 18 -10.04 5.07 0.56
N TRP A 19 -9.36 3.96 0.81
CA TRP A 19 -8.01 3.99 1.37
C TRP A 19 -7.00 4.55 0.37
N PHE A 20 -7.11 4.17 -0.90
CA PHE A 20 -6.27 4.70 -1.97
C PHE A 20 -6.47 6.21 -2.14
N ASP A 21 -7.72 6.67 -2.18
CA ASP A 21 -8.05 8.09 -2.25
C ASP A 21 -7.51 8.86 -1.05
N PHE A 22 -7.66 8.31 0.17
CA PHE A 22 -7.08 8.90 1.37
C PHE A 22 -5.57 9.08 1.26
N MET A 23 -4.83 8.08 0.75
CA MET A 23 -3.38 8.19 0.57
C MET A 23 -3.00 9.30 -0.41
N VAL A 24 -3.74 9.46 -1.51
CA VAL A 24 -3.49 10.55 -2.47
C VAL A 24 -3.82 11.91 -1.86
N GLN A 25 -4.96 12.05 -1.18
CA GLN A 25 -5.34 13.30 -0.52
C GLN A 25 -4.32 13.72 0.53
N HIS A 26 -3.82 12.76 1.32
CA HIS A 26 -2.75 13.03 2.27
C HIS A 26 -1.48 13.58 1.60
N GLN A 27 -1.11 13.10 0.42
CA GLN A 27 0.02 13.66 -0.34
C GLN A 27 -0.28 15.05 -0.90
N ILE A 28 -1.53 15.32 -1.32
CA ILE A 28 -1.96 16.66 -1.76
C ILE A 28 -1.85 17.67 -0.60
N GLU A 29 -2.41 17.32 0.56
CA GLU A 29 -2.35 18.16 1.78
C GLU A 29 -0.90 18.46 2.20
N ARG A 30 0.00 17.49 2.01
CA ARG A 30 1.44 17.65 2.28
C ARG A 30 2.22 18.31 1.14
N GLN A 31 1.56 18.80 0.10
CA GLN A 31 2.19 19.38 -1.10
C GLN A 31 3.27 18.46 -1.70
N ALA A 32 2.99 17.16 -1.73
CA ALA A 32 3.90 16.10 -2.18
C ALA A 32 5.26 16.11 -1.44
N ARG A 33 5.27 16.47 -0.15
CA ARG A 33 6.47 16.47 0.69
C ARG A 33 6.51 15.28 1.64
N GLY A 34 7.70 14.71 1.78
CA GLY A 34 8.06 13.73 2.81
C GLY A 34 7.77 12.26 2.52
N GLY A 35 7.25 11.92 1.32
CA GLY A 35 7.21 10.55 0.80
C GLY A 35 6.69 9.49 1.77
N CYS A 36 7.26 8.28 1.69
CA CYS A 36 7.11 7.26 2.73
C CYS A 36 8.24 7.41 3.76
N PRO A 37 7.97 7.80 5.02
CA PRO A 37 9.02 7.97 6.03
C PRO A 37 9.83 6.69 6.26
N ILE A 38 9.18 5.53 6.22
CA ILE A 38 9.81 4.22 6.41
C ILE A 38 10.67 3.85 5.20
N GLY A 39 10.17 4.08 3.97
CA GLY A 39 10.92 3.82 2.75
C GLY A 39 12.18 4.68 2.62
N SER A 40 12.12 5.95 3.04
CA SER A 40 13.30 6.82 3.07
C SER A 40 14.37 6.34 4.05
N LEU A 41 13.98 5.86 5.23
CA LEU A 41 14.91 5.26 6.20
C LEU A 41 15.51 3.96 5.69
N ALA A 42 14.74 3.15 4.95
CA ALA A 42 15.24 1.91 4.36
C ALA A 42 16.43 2.18 3.43
N GLY A 43 16.31 3.18 2.54
CA GLY A 43 17.40 3.54 1.63
C GLY A 43 18.67 4.05 2.32
N GLN A 44 18.56 4.53 3.55
CA GLN A 44 19.71 5.04 4.32
C GLN A 44 20.35 3.99 5.22
N LEU A 45 19.55 3.10 5.81
CA LEU A 45 19.98 2.25 6.92
C LEU A 45 19.98 0.75 6.60
N ALA A 46 19.27 0.30 5.57
CA ALA A 46 19.09 -1.13 5.34
C ALA A 46 20.42 -1.89 5.13
N GLU A 47 21.38 -1.27 4.44
CA GLU A 47 22.67 -1.88 4.13
C GLU A 47 23.72 -1.77 5.25
N SER A 48 23.55 -0.82 6.18
CA SER A 48 24.55 -0.50 7.20
C SER A 48 24.14 -0.87 8.62
N ASP A 49 22.84 -1.03 8.89
CA ASP A 49 22.30 -1.32 10.22
C ASP A 49 21.28 -2.47 10.15
N PRO A 50 21.69 -3.71 10.51
CA PRO A 50 20.80 -4.86 10.53
C PRO A 50 19.60 -4.71 11.48
N GLY A 51 19.75 -3.98 12.58
CA GLY A 51 18.68 -3.74 13.55
C GLY A 51 17.62 -2.79 12.98
N ALA A 52 18.06 -1.69 12.36
CA ALA A 52 17.17 -0.78 11.65
C ALA A 52 16.47 -1.48 10.47
N ARG A 53 17.20 -2.28 9.68
CA ARG A 53 16.62 -3.08 8.59
C ARG A 53 15.49 -3.99 9.09
N ALA A 54 15.71 -4.71 10.19
CA ALA A 54 14.71 -5.59 10.77
C ALA A 54 13.49 -4.81 11.28
N ALA A 55 13.69 -3.68 11.95
CA ALA A 55 12.61 -2.83 12.44
C ALA A 55 11.75 -2.25 11.31
N ILE A 56 12.38 -1.81 10.22
CA ILE A 56 11.74 -1.30 9.00
C ILE A 56 10.90 -2.41 8.35
N ALA A 57 11.50 -3.59 8.14
CA ALA A 57 10.80 -4.75 7.57
C ALA A 57 9.57 -5.14 8.40
N ALA A 58 9.72 -5.22 9.72
CA ALA A 58 8.60 -5.53 10.61
C ALA A 58 7.48 -4.47 10.56
N ARG A 59 7.81 -3.20 10.34
CA ARG A 59 6.81 -2.14 10.21
C ARG A 59 6.05 -2.21 8.89
N LEU A 60 6.75 -2.50 7.78
CA LEU A 60 6.14 -2.72 6.49
C LEU A 60 5.24 -3.96 6.51
N GLU A 61 5.70 -5.06 7.11
CA GLU A 61 4.94 -6.30 7.24
C GLU A 61 3.62 -6.09 8.00
N ARG A 62 3.63 -5.33 9.11
CA ARG A 62 2.39 -5.01 9.84
C ARG A 62 1.38 -4.27 8.96
N TRP A 63 1.86 -3.40 8.09
CA TRP A 63 0.97 -2.67 7.18
C TRP A 63 0.45 -3.55 6.04
N GLU A 64 1.32 -4.39 5.48
CA GLU A 64 0.95 -5.37 4.45
C GLU A 64 -0.06 -6.40 4.96
N ALA A 65 0.07 -6.82 6.23
CA ALA A 65 -0.82 -7.76 6.88
C ALA A 65 -2.29 -7.31 6.84
N HIS A 66 -2.58 -6.03 7.09
CA HIS A 66 -3.96 -5.52 7.00
C HIS A 66 -4.57 -5.71 5.61
N LEU A 67 -3.78 -5.48 4.55
CA LEU A 67 -4.23 -5.67 3.18
C LEU A 67 -4.40 -7.15 2.85
N ARG A 68 -3.43 -7.99 3.22
CA ARG A 68 -3.49 -9.45 3.06
C ARG A 68 -4.73 -10.05 3.74
N ASP A 69 -5.04 -9.62 4.95
CA ASP A 69 -6.20 -10.09 5.71
C ASP A 69 -7.51 -9.65 5.05
N GLY A 70 -7.58 -8.39 4.58
CA GLY A 70 -8.73 -7.88 3.82
C GLY A 70 -8.98 -8.66 2.53
N LEU A 71 -7.93 -8.88 1.74
CA LEU A 71 -7.99 -9.67 0.51
C LEU A 71 -8.34 -11.14 0.78
N THR A 72 -7.84 -11.72 1.86
CA THR A 72 -8.22 -13.08 2.29
C THR A 72 -9.71 -13.16 2.60
N ARG A 73 -10.27 -12.19 3.34
CA ARG A 73 -11.73 -12.11 3.57
C ARG A 73 -12.51 -11.95 2.28
N MET A 74 -12.01 -11.17 1.32
CA MET A 74 -12.63 -11.02 0.00
C MET A 74 -12.66 -12.35 -0.77
N LYS A 75 -11.55 -13.10 -0.76
CA LYS A 75 -11.47 -14.44 -1.36
C LYS A 75 -12.48 -15.41 -0.72
N THR A 76 -12.53 -15.49 0.61
CA THR A 76 -13.49 -16.34 1.32
C THR A 76 -14.95 -16.00 0.99
N ARG A 77 -15.25 -14.72 0.71
CA ARG A 77 -16.59 -14.26 0.31
C ARG A 77 -16.85 -14.36 -1.20
N GLY A 78 -15.97 -15.01 -1.95
CA GLY A 78 -16.11 -15.19 -3.40
C GLY A 78 -16.00 -13.91 -4.21
N LYS A 79 -15.29 -12.88 -3.72
CA LYS A 79 -15.01 -11.63 -4.46
C LYS A 79 -13.67 -11.65 -5.21
N LEU A 80 -12.83 -12.64 -4.92
CA LEU A 80 -11.60 -12.95 -5.63
C LEU A 80 -11.68 -14.40 -6.10
N ARG A 81 -10.99 -14.72 -7.19
CA ARG A 81 -10.92 -16.08 -7.71
C ARG A 81 -10.33 -17.04 -6.68
N ASN A 82 -10.72 -18.30 -6.77
CA ASN A 82 -10.24 -19.35 -5.86
C ASN A 82 -8.72 -19.58 -5.97
N ASP A 83 -8.12 -19.29 -7.12
CA ASP A 83 -6.68 -19.38 -7.37
C ASP A 83 -5.91 -18.10 -7.04
N ALA A 84 -6.59 -17.00 -6.69
CA ALA A 84 -5.93 -15.76 -6.31
C ALA A 84 -5.05 -15.96 -5.06
N ASP A 85 -3.86 -15.38 -5.04
CA ASP A 85 -2.96 -15.36 -3.90
C ASP A 85 -3.03 -14.00 -3.18
N PRO A 86 -3.73 -13.90 -2.02
CA PRO A 86 -3.83 -12.65 -1.27
C PRO A 86 -2.48 -12.10 -0.80
N ALA A 87 -1.49 -12.96 -0.53
CA ALA A 87 -0.18 -12.54 -0.07
C ALA A 87 0.60 -11.85 -1.19
N ALA A 88 0.67 -12.48 -2.37
CA ALA A 88 1.31 -11.87 -3.54
C ALA A 88 0.63 -10.56 -3.97
N LEU A 89 -0.71 -10.53 -3.94
CA LEU A 89 -1.49 -9.32 -4.25
C LEU A 89 -1.24 -8.17 -3.26
N ALA A 90 -1.13 -8.49 -1.96
CA ALA A 90 -0.82 -7.52 -0.93
C ALA A 90 0.60 -6.94 -1.12
N SER A 91 1.59 -7.81 -1.35
CA SER A 91 2.97 -7.39 -1.57
C SER A 91 3.15 -6.54 -2.82
N ALA A 92 2.51 -6.92 -3.94
CA ALA A 92 2.53 -6.12 -5.18
C ALA A 92 1.88 -4.73 -4.99
N THR A 93 0.81 -4.67 -4.19
CA THR A 93 0.15 -3.40 -3.86
C THR A 93 1.06 -2.53 -2.97
N MET A 94 1.69 -3.12 -1.94
CA MET A 94 2.65 -2.43 -1.08
C MET A 94 3.81 -1.86 -1.90
N ALA A 95 4.40 -2.66 -2.80
CA ALA A 95 5.48 -2.21 -3.68
C ALA A 95 5.04 -1.03 -4.56
N SER A 96 3.83 -1.09 -5.12
CA SER A 96 3.25 0.00 -5.92
C SER A 96 3.11 1.29 -5.10
N ILE A 97 2.66 1.18 -3.84
CA ILE A 97 2.55 2.35 -2.95
C ILE A 97 3.93 2.95 -2.65
N GLN A 98 4.92 2.12 -2.32
CA GLN A 98 6.28 2.61 -2.03
C GLN A 98 6.89 3.34 -3.23
N GLY A 99 6.80 2.76 -4.43
CA GLY A 99 7.26 3.40 -5.66
C GLY A 99 6.50 4.69 -5.98
N GLY A 100 5.17 4.68 -5.82
CA GLY A 100 4.33 5.86 -6.03
C GLY A 100 4.65 7.01 -5.07
N LEU A 101 4.88 6.72 -3.80
CA LEU A 101 5.28 7.70 -2.79
C LEU A 101 6.67 8.28 -3.07
N LEU A 102 7.62 7.46 -3.49
CA LEU A 102 8.96 7.90 -3.90
C LEU A 102 8.87 8.88 -5.08
N LEU A 103 8.17 8.50 -6.16
CA LEU A 103 8.02 9.36 -7.34
C LEU A 103 7.27 10.65 -7.03
N THR A 104 6.22 10.58 -6.19
CA THR A 104 5.50 11.75 -5.70
C THR A 104 6.44 12.73 -5.00
N GLN A 105 7.29 12.23 -4.11
CA GLN A 105 8.25 13.05 -3.37
C GLN A 105 9.27 13.72 -4.30
N VAL A 106 9.83 12.97 -5.25
CA VAL A 106 10.89 13.46 -6.15
C VAL A 106 10.32 14.48 -7.15
N ARG A 107 9.18 14.18 -7.76
CA ARG A 107 8.55 15.02 -8.81
C ARG A 107 7.66 16.13 -8.27
N ARG A 108 7.38 16.12 -6.96
CA ARG A 108 6.43 17.04 -6.30
C ARG A 108 5.02 16.95 -6.91
N ASP A 109 4.60 15.75 -7.29
CA ASP A 109 3.35 15.52 -7.99
C ASP A 109 2.58 14.33 -7.37
N PRO A 110 1.45 14.58 -6.67
CA PRO A 110 0.60 13.53 -6.10
C PRO A 110 -0.01 12.58 -7.14
N ASN A 111 -0.05 12.97 -8.42
CA ASN A 111 -0.57 12.09 -9.48
C ASN A 111 0.32 10.87 -9.73
N GLN A 112 1.59 10.90 -9.29
CA GLN A 112 2.47 9.73 -9.34
C GLN A 112 1.95 8.61 -8.44
N LEU A 113 1.56 8.92 -7.20
CA LEU A 113 0.93 7.95 -6.31
C LEU A 113 -0.42 7.49 -6.86
N ARG A 114 -1.25 8.40 -7.38
CA ARG A 114 -2.54 8.04 -7.98
C ARG A 114 -2.38 7.03 -9.11
N THR A 115 -1.42 7.26 -10.01
CA THR A 115 -1.11 6.36 -11.11
C THR A 115 -0.70 4.97 -10.60
N ALA A 116 0.19 4.92 -9.60
CA ALA A 116 0.63 3.65 -9.01
C ALA A 116 -0.51 2.88 -8.31
N LEU A 117 -1.38 3.60 -7.59
CA LEU A 117 -2.56 3.02 -6.93
C LEU A 117 -3.58 2.50 -7.94
N ASN A 118 -3.79 3.21 -9.05
CA ASN A 118 -4.64 2.72 -10.14
C ASN A 118 -4.10 1.41 -10.74
N ALA A 119 -2.78 1.32 -10.94
CA ALA A 119 -2.15 0.10 -11.42
C ALA A 119 -2.32 -1.07 -10.42
N ALA A 120 -2.08 -0.82 -9.13
CA ALA A 120 -2.31 -1.80 -8.07
C ALA A 120 -3.78 -2.26 -8.04
N ARG A 121 -4.72 -1.31 -8.12
CA ARG A 121 -6.16 -1.57 -8.16
C ARG A 121 -6.55 -2.41 -9.37
N ASN A 122 -5.97 -2.16 -10.54
CA ASN A 122 -6.18 -2.97 -11.73
C ASN A 122 -5.65 -4.39 -11.54
N ASN A 123 -4.47 -4.56 -10.95
CA ASN A 123 -3.92 -5.89 -10.62
C ASN A 123 -4.83 -6.67 -9.67
N LEU A 124 -5.37 -6.02 -8.62
CA LEU A 124 -6.36 -6.65 -7.75
C LEU A 124 -7.63 -7.06 -8.50
N ARG A 125 -8.11 -6.23 -9.44
CA ARG A 125 -9.29 -6.53 -10.25
C ARG A 125 -9.07 -7.65 -11.25
N LEU A 126 -7.85 -7.83 -11.75
CA LEU A 126 -7.52 -9.01 -12.56
C LEU A 126 -7.65 -10.31 -11.77
N ALA A 127 -7.70 -10.28 -10.44
CA ALA A 127 -7.95 -11.44 -9.58
C ALA A 127 -9.39 -11.53 -9.06
N ALA A 128 -10.28 -10.62 -9.47
CA ALA A 128 -11.69 -10.63 -9.08
C ALA A 128 -12.48 -11.76 -9.77
N THR A 129 -13.59 -12.15 -9.16
CA THR A 129 -14.63 -13.04 -9.72
C THR A 129 -15.68 -12.29 -10.52
#